data_AF-A0A6L9KU29-F1
#
_entry.id   AF-A0A6L9KU29-F1
#
_cell.length_a   1.000
_cell.length_b   1.000
_cell.length_c   1.000
_cell.angle_alpha   90.00
_cell.angle_beta   90.00
_cell.angle_gamma   90.00
#
_symmetry.space_group_name_H-M   'P 1'
#
loop_
_entity.id
_entity.type
_entity.pdbx_description
1 polymer ?
#
loop_
_entity_poly.entity_id
_entity_poly.type
_entity_poly.pdbx_seq_one_letter_code
_entity_poly.pdbx_strand_id
1 'polypeptide(L)'
;AVWDAIYQAQHAFDGVFANYPVRWVAWLLRHMLFPWGYPYVVPSDELGHEVARLLITPSATRDRLTACCHLPTNAEEPVGALEWALSATLEAEPVEARIREAQKVGRFANDPRANVRDIAEAALAAGVITPTEHVLLQRRNLLRDHVIQVDDFESLYSASPHC
;
A
#
# COMPACT_ATOMS: atom_id res chain seq x y z
N ALA A 1 -9.22 18.04 10.98
CA ALA A 1 -10.65 18.43 10.96
C ALA A 1 -10.85 19.78 10.27
N VAL A 2 -10.40 20.91 10.82
CA VAL A 2 -10.66 22.25 10.24
C VAL A 2 -10.04 22.45 8.84
N TRP A 3 -8.79 22.04 8.66
CA TRP A 3 -8.09 22.17 7.38
C TRP A 3 -8.74 21.38 6.23
N ASP A 4 -9.21 20.17 6.52
CA ASP A 4 -9.91 19.32 5.55
C ASP A 4 -11.28 19.91 5.17
N ALA A 5 -12.01 20.48 6.14
CA ALA A 5 -13.27 21.17 5.86
C ALA A 5 -13.08 22.41 4.96
N ILE A 6 -12.01 23.17 5.17
CA ILE A 6 -11.66 24.33 4.32
C ILE A 6 -11.30 23.86 2.91
N TYR A 7 -10.56 22.75 2.79
CA TYR A 7 -10.22 22.16 1.50
C TYR A 7 -11.47 21.68 0.73
N GLN A 8 -12.35 20.92 1.39
CA GLN A 8 -13.59 20.45 0.78
C GLN A 8 -14.49 21.59 0.34
N ALA A 9 -14.58 22.67 1.14
CA ALA A 9 -15.32 23.87 0.75
C ALA A 9 -14.72 24.53 -0.49
N GLN A 10 -13.39 24.67 -0.55
CA GLN A 10 -12.69 25.21 -1.72
C GLN A 10 -12.96 24.36 -2.97
N HIS A 11 -12.87 23.02 -2.85
CA HIS A 11 -13.13 22.10 -3.96
C HIS A 11 -14.59 22.12 -4.43
N ALA A 12 -15.54 22.31 -3.51
CA ALA A 12 -16.95 22.48 -3.86
C ALA A 12 -17.19 23.76 -4.67
N PHE A 13 -16.54 24.87 -4.31
CA PHE A 13 -16.61 26.11 -5.09
C PHE A 13 -16.03 25.93 -6.51
N ASP A 14 -14.96 25.16 -6.67
CA ASP A 14 -14.40 24.85 -7.99
C ASP A 14 -15.37 24.08 -8.87
N GLY A 15 -16.04 23.08 -8.31
CA GLY A 15 -17.10 22.35 -9.00
C GLY A 15 -18.25 23.28 -9.44
N VAL A 16 -18.63 24.23 -8.58
CA VAL A 16 -19.67 25.22 -8.91
C VAL A 16 -19.21 26.17 -10.03
N PHE A 17 -17.97 26.66 -9.99
CA PHE A 17 -17.44 27.54 -11.05
C PHE A 17 -17.28 26.81 -12.39
N ALA A 18 -16.84 25.55 -12.37
CA ALA A 18 -16.67 24.73 -13.57
C ALA A 18 -18.00 24.40 -14.26
N ASN A 19 -19.07 24.24 -13.48
CA ASN A 19 -20.40 23.88 -13.98
C ASN A 19 -21.33 25.09 -14.20
N TYR A 20 -20.84 26.32 -14.00
CA TYR A 20 -21.66 27.51 -14.17
C TYR A 20 -21.97 27.74 -15.66
N PRO A 21 -23.24 27.93 -16.06
CA PRO A 21 -23.62 28.05 -17.46
C PRO A 21 -23.02 29.27 -18.16
N VAL A 22 -22.64 30.29 -17.38
CA VAL A 22 -22.09 31.56 -17.88
C VAL A 22 -20.67 31.74 -17.39
N ARG A 23 -19.70 31.51 -18.28
CA ARG A 23 -18.25 31.47 -17.95
C ARG A 23 -17.70 32.78 -17.38
N TRP A 24 -18.21 33.93 -17.81
CA TRP A 24 -17.74 35.23 -17.30
C TRP A 24 -18.24 35.50 -15.87
N VAL A 25 -19.42 35.02 -15.50
CA VAL A 25 -19.93 35.09 -14.12
C VAL A 25 -19.10 34.20 -13.21
N ALA A 26 -18.75 32.99 -13.65
CA ALA A 26 -17.84 32.11 -12.92
C ALA A 26 -16.48 32.78 -12.67
N TRP A 27 -15.93 33.46 -13.68
CA TRP A 27 -14.67 34.19 -13.55
C TRP A 27 -14.74 35.35 -12.55
N LEU A 28 -15.82 36.14 -12.59
CA LEU A 28 -16.06 37.23 -11.63
C LEU A 28 -16.20 36.71 -10.20
N LEU A 29 -16.99 35.66 -9.99
CA LEU A 29 -17.18 35.03 -8.68
C LEU A 29 -15.86 34.44 -8.15
N ARG A 30 -15.07 33.82 -9.03
CA ARG A 30 -13.74 33.30 -8.67
C ARG A 30 -12.81 34.40 -8.17
N HIS A 31 -12.77 35.56 -8.82
CA HIS A 31 -11.95 36.69 -8.36
C HIS A 31 -12.51 37.38 -7.12
N MET A 32 -13.83 37.34 -6.90
CA MET A 32 -14.45 37.91 -5.70
C MET A 32 -14.19 37.05 -4.46
N LEU A 33 -14.29 35.71 -4.57
CA LEU A 33 -14.05 34.80 -3.46
C LEU A 33 -12.56 34.48 -3.25
N PHE A 34 -11.78 34.34 -4.34
CA PHE A 34 -10.38 33.96 -4.32
C PHE A 34 -9.52 34.99 -5.08
N PRO A 35 -9.40 36.23 -4.57
CA PRO A 35 -8.71 37.32 -5.27
C PRO A 35 -7.23 37.02 -5.51
N TRP A 36 -6.59 36.24 -4.65
CA TRP A 36 -5.19 35.83 -4.76
C TRP A 36 -5.01 34.38 -5.25
N GLY A 37 -6.08 33.73 -5.73
CA GLY A 37 -6.11 32.31 -6.07
C GLY A 37 -6.36 31.40 -4.86
N TYR A 38 -6.16 30.10 -5.06
CA TYR A 38 -6.40 29.07 -4.05
C TYR A 38 -5.22 29.00 -3.07
N PRO A 39 -5.41 29.37 -1.79
CA PRO A 39 -4.33 29.30 -0.80
C PRO A 39 -4.05 27.86 -0.37
N TYR A 40 -5.01 26.95 -0.54
CA TYR A 40 -4.87 25.57 -0.12
C TYR A 40 -4.46 24.69 -1.30
N VAL A 41 -3.19 24.29 -1.26
CA VAL A 41 -2.59 23.30 -2.14
C VAL A 41 -2.59 21.98 -1.40
N VAL A 42 -3.03 20.92 -2.06
CA VAL A 42 -2.87 19.55 -1.55
C VAL A 42 -1.39 19.35 -1.26
N PRO A 43 -1.00 18.70 -0.14
CA PRO A 43 0.38 18.25 0.01
C PRO A 43 0.76 17.48 -1.25
N SER A 44 1.90 17.83 -1.84
CA SER A 44 2.39 17.18 -3.06
C SER A 44 2.36 15.66 -2.90
N ASP A 45 2.01 14.93 -3.97
CA ASP A 45 2.06 13.47 -3.99
C ASP A 45 3.41 12.92 -3.53
N GLU A 46 4.50 13.65 -3.77
CA GLU A 46 5.85 13.36 -3.28
C GLU A 46 5.90 13.28 -1.74
N LEU A 47 5.38 14.30 -1.05
CA LEU A 47 5.26 14.31 0.41
C LEU A 47 4.32 13.22 0.92
N GLY A 48 3.22 12.96 0.21
CA GLY A 48 2.33 11.83 0.51
C GLY A 48 3.07 10.49 0.43
N HIS A 49 3.89 10.30 -0.60
CA HIS A 49 4.70 9.11 -0.80
C HIS A 49 5.76 8.94 0.30
N GLU A 50 6.44 10.02 0.71
CA GLU A 50 7.40 9.99 1.81
C GLU A 50 6.76 9.57 3.13
N VAL A 51 5.59 10.13 3.45
CA VAL A 51 4.84 9.76 4.67
C VAL A 51 4.39 8.30 4.61
N ALA A 52 3.83 7.86 3.48
CA ALA A 52 3.43 6.47 3.30
C ALA A 52 4.63 5.52 3.48
N ARG A 53 5.79 5.87 2.93
CA ARG A 53 7.03 5.10 3.08
C ARG A 53 7.46 5.00 4.54
N LEU A 54 7.39 6.09 5.30
CA LEU A 54 7.71 6.08 6.74
C LEU A 54 6.77 5.19 7.56
N LEU A 55 5.52 5.03 7.13
CA LEU A 55 4.51 4.21 7.81
C LEU A 55 4.65 2.71 7.49
N ILE A 56 4.94 2.37 6.22
CA ILE A 56 5.03 0.96 5.79
C ILE A 56 6.41 0.34 6.03
N THR A 57 7.46 1.15 6.20
CA THR A 57 8.81 0.68 6.57
C THR A 57 8.99 0.76 8.09
N PRO A 58 9.71 -0.20 8.71
CA PRO A 58 10.14 -0.07 10.10
C PRO A 58 10.92 1.24 10.30
N SER A 59 10.40 2.13 11.13
CA SER A 59 10.96 3.45 11.36
C SER A 59 10.66 3.95 12.76
N ALA A 60 11.54 4.78 13.32
CA ALA A 60 11.30 5.40 14.63
C ALA A 60 10.01 6.27 14.65
N THR A 61 9.54 6.74 13.49
CA THR A 61 8.25 7.44 13.40
C THR A 61 7.09 6.48 13.55
N ARG A 62 7.12 5.32 12.86
CA ARG A 62 6.14 4.26 13.03
C ARG A 62 6.11 3.78 14.47
N ASP A 63 7.27 3.48 15.06
CA ASP A 63 7.38 2.94 16.43
C ASP A 63 6.77 3.89 17.48
N ARG A 64 6.95 5.21 17.31
CA ARG A 64 6.31 6.21 18.17
C ARG A 64 4.79 6.23 18.02
N LEU A 65 4.28 6.06 16.80
CA LEU A 65 2.85 6.03 16.53
C LEU A 65 2.21 4.74 17.02
N THR A 66 2.93 3.61 16.97
CA THR A 66 2.45 2.30 17.42
C THR A 66 2.76 2.00 18.89
N ALA A 67 3.46 2.88 19.60
CA ALA A 67 3.87 2.67 21.00
C ALA A 67 2.71 2.40 21.97
N CYS A 68 1.51 2.91 21.67
CA CYS A 68 0.30 2.69 22.47
C CYS A 68 -0.59 1.57 21.91
N CYS A 69 -0.22 0.94 20.80
CA CYS A 69 -0.94 -0.16 20.19
C CYS A 69 -0.49 -1.49 20.81
N HIS A 70 -1.41 -2.44 20.93
CA HIS A 70 -1.06 -3.81 21.32
C HIS A 70 -0.37 -4.50 20.12
N LEU A 71 0.92 -4.81 20.26
CA LEU A 71 1.69 -5.55 19.27
C LEU A 71 2.06 -6.93 19.84
N PRO A 72 1.28 -7.96 19.54
CA PRO A 72 1.57 -9.32 19.97
C PRO A 72 2.77 -9.86 19.18
N THR A 73 3.64 -10.62 19.84
CA THR A 73 4.79 -11.30 19.20
C THR A 73 4.42 -12.63 18.58
N ASN A 74 3.20 -13.14 18.83
CA ASN A 74 2.71 -14.40 18.26
C ASN A 74 2.30 -14.21 16.79
N ALA A 75 2.75 -15.10 15.91
CA ALA A 75 2.38 -15.12 14.49
C ALA A 75 0.95 -15.63 14.24
N GLU A 76 0.30 -16.23 15.23
CA GLU A 76 -1.11 -16.68 15.14
C GLU A 76 -2.10 -15.52 15.32
N GLU A 77 -1.69 -14.43 15.98
CA GLU A 77 -2.53 -13.26 16.13
C GLU A 77 -2.37 -12.34 14.92
N PRO A 78 -3.45 -11.79 14.32
CA PRO A 78 -3.39 -11.09 13.04
C PRO A 78 -2.42 -9.89 13.04
N VAL A 79 -2.34 -9.16 14.14
CA VAL A 79 -1.43 -8.01 14.28
C VAL A 79 0.04 -8.46 14.35
N GLY A 80 0.31 -9.58 15.02
CA GLY A 80 1.66 -10.15 15.09
C GLY A 80 2.07 -10.79 13.77
N ALA A 81 1.14 -11.49 13.11
CA ALA A 81 1.33 -12.03 11.77
C ALA A 81 1.76 -10.95 10.76
N LEU A 82 1.19 -9.75 10.86
CA LEU A 82 1.54 -8.60 10.03
C LEU A 82 3.01 -8.17 10.20
N GLU A 83 3.52 -8.12 11.43
CA GLU A 83 4.92 -7.77 11.71
C GLU A 83 5.90 -8.85 11.23
N TRP A 84 5.54 -10.13 11.41
CA TRP A 84 6.30 -11.25 10.87
C TRP A 84 6.34 -11.23 9.33
N ALA A 85 5.20 -10.95 8.69
CA ALA A 85 5.13 -10.82 7.24
C ALA A 85 5.91 -9.61 6.71
N LEU A 86 5.85 -8.47 7.41
CA LEU A 86 6.64 -7.27 7.08
C LEU A 86 8.15 -7.58 7.14
N SER A 87 8.59 -8.20 8.23
CA SER A 87 10.00 -8.57 8.43
C SER A 87 10.49 -9.53 7.34
N ALA A 88 9.74 -10.60 7.06
CA ALA A 88 10.07 -11.56 6.02
C ALA A 88 10.06 -10.92 4.61
N THR A 89 9.22 -9.92 4.37
CA THR A 89 9.18 -9.19 3.10
C THR A 89 10.44 -8.34 2.90
N LEU A 90 10.89 -7.65 3.93
CA LEU A 90 12.13 -6.85 3.87
C LEU A 90 13.37 -7.73 3.68
N GLU A 91 13.43 -8.89 4.35
CA GLU A 91 14.51 -9.87 4.15
C GLU A 91 14.54 -10.42 2.71
N ALA A 92 13.37 -10.55 2.08
CA ALA A 92 13.21 -11.09 0.73
C ALA A 92 13.43 -10.07 -0.40
N GLU A 93 13.26 -8.77 -0.11
CA GLU A 93 13.39 -7.68 -1.09
C GLU A 93 14.67 -7.73 -1.95
N PRO A 94 15.89 -7.94 -1.40
CA PRO A 94 17.10 -8.02 -2.22
C PRO A 94 17.11 -9.25 -3.15
N VAL A 95 16.51 -10.36 -2.73
CA VAL A 95 16.40 -11.58 -3.54
C VAL A 95 15.42 -11.34 -4.70
N GLU A 96 14.28 -10.73 -4.41
CA GLU A 96 13.24 -10.41 -5.39
C GLU A 96 13.72 -9.38 -6.41
N ALA A 97 14.51 -8.38 -5.98
CA ALA A 97 15.16 -7.43 -6.87
C ALA A 97 16.09 -8.12 -7.89
N ARG A 98 16.88 -9.12 -7.45
CA ARG A 98 17.74 -9.91 -8.34
C ARG A 98 16.94 -10.74 -9.34
N ILE A 99 15.85 -11.37 -8.89
CA ILE A 99 14.94 -12.12 -9.78
C ILE A 99 14.35 -11.18 -10.83
N ARG A 100 13.86 -10.01 -10.42
CA ARG A 100 13.27 -9.01 -11.33
C ARG A 100 14.29 -8.51 -12.35
N GLU A 101 15.54 -8.29 -11.94
CA GLU A 101 16.60 -7.89 -12.86
C GLU A 101 16.94 -9.00 -13.85
N ALA A 102 17.04 -10.25 -13.40
CA ALA A 102 17.24 -11.41 -14.28
C ALA A 102 16.07 -11.60 -15.27
N GLN A 103 14.83 -11.30 -14.85
CA GLN A 103 13.65 -11.32 -15.70
C GLN A 103 13.72 -10.23 -16.79
N LYS A 104 14.12 -9.00 -16.45
CA LYS A 104 14.30 -7.91 -17.44
C LYS A 104 15.36 -8.25 -18.50
N VAL A 105 16.43 -8.93 -18.09
CA VAL A 105 17.51 -9.38 -18.99
C VAL A 105 17.08 -10.61 -19.81
N GLY A 106 15.88 -11.13 -19.60
CA GLY A 106 15.31 -12.22 -20.39
C GLY A 106 15.79 -13.61 -20.00
N ARG A 107 16.39 -13.78 -18.80
CA ARG A 107 16.89 -15.10 -18.34
C ARG A 107 15.81 -16.16 -18.20
N PHE A 108 14.54 -15.75 -18.11
CA PHE A 108 13.38 -16.63 -17.95
C PHE A 108 12.47 -16.64 -19.19
N ALA A 109 12.86 -15.99 -20.30
CA ALA A 109 11.97 -15.70 -21.44
C ALA A 109 11.40 -16.96 -22.15
N ASN A 110 12.02 -18.13 -21.96
CA ASN A 110 11.61 -19.39 -22.58
C ASN A 110 11.13 -20.44 -21.56
N ASP A 111 10.97 -20.07 -20.29
CA ASP A 111 10.56 -21.00 -19.24
C ASP A 111 9.03 -20.93 -19.02
N PRO A 112 8.28 -22.04 -19.18
CA PRO A 112 6.86 -22.09 -18.84
C PRO A 112 6.56 -21.73 -17.37
N ARG A 113 7.56 -21.85 -16.48
CA ARG A 113 7.49 -21.51 -15.05
C ARG A 113 7.77 -20.04 -14.77
N ALA A 114 8.06 -19.21 -15.78
CA ALA A 114 8.24 -17.77 -15.63
C ALA A 114 6.92 -17.00 -15.39
N ASN A 115 5.89 -17.68 -14.85
CA ASN A 115 4.67 -17.03 -14.37
C ASN A 115 4.93 -16.41 -12.99
N VAL A 116 4.16 -15.39 -12.61
CA VAL A 116 4.34 -14.60 -11.37
C VAL A 116 4.40 -15.49 -10.12
N ARG A 117 3.67 -16.60 -10.11
CA ARG A 117 3.65 -17.57 -8.99
C ARG A 117 4.88 -18.47 -8.92
N ASP A 118 5.40 -18.91 -10.05
CA ASP A 118 6.43 -19.97 -10.12
C ASP A 118 7.83 -19.42 -10.46
N ILE A 119 7.96 -18.10 -10.57
CA ILE A 119 9.21 -17.43 -10.92
C ILE A 119 10.36 -17.72 -9.93
N ALA A 120 10.04 -18.00 -8.67
CA ALA A 120 11.02 -18.38 -7.65
C ALA A 120 11.63 -19.77 -7.93
N GLU A 121 10.87 -20.69 -8.52
CA GLU A 121 11.36 -22.00 -8.94
C GLU A 121 12.21 -21.89 -10.21
N ALA A 122 11.76 -21.07 -11.17
CA ALA A 122 12.54 -20.76 -12.38
C ALA A 122 13.88 -20.08 -12.03
N ALA A 123 13.87 -19.16 -11.06
CA ALA A 123 15.08 -18.49 -10.58
C ALA A 123 16.08 -19.45 -9.92
N LEU A 124 15.60 -20.44 -9.16
CA LEU A 124 16.44 -21.49 -8.57
C LEU A 124 17.03 -22.40 -9.67
N ALA A 125 16.20 -22.82 -10.63
CA ALA A 125 16.63 -23.67 -11.74
C ALA A 125 17.67 -22.99 -12.64
N ALA A 126 17.53 -21.67 -12.85
CA ALA A 126 18.50 -20.86 -13.60
C ALA A 126 19.74 -20.45 -12.77
N GLY A 127 19.82 -20.84 -11.49
CA GLY A 127 20.93 -20.50 -10.59
C GLY A 127 21.04 -19.00 -10.26
N VAL A 128 19.94 -18.24 -10.40
CA VAL A 128 19.90 -16.80 -10.06
C VAL A 128 19.84 -16.59 -8.55
N ILE A 129 19.26 -17.54 -7.83
CA ILE A 129 19.14 -17.55 -6.37
C ILE A 129 19.64 -18.88 -5.79
N THR A 130 20.02 -18.86 -4.52
CA THR A 130 20.46 -20.08 -3.80
C THR A 130 19.28 -20.86 -3.22
N PRO A 131 19.47 -22.13 -2.82
CA PRO A 131 18.44 -22.89 -2.11
C PRO A 131 17.99 -22.23 -0.80
N THR A 132 18.91 -21.58 -0.08
CA THR A 132 18.59 -20.86 1.16
C THR A 132 17.71 -19.63 0.89
N GLU A 133 17.98 -18.90 -0.19
CA GLU A 133 17.18 -17.76 -0.63
C GLU A 133 15.80 -18.19 -1.14
N HIS A 134 15.71 -19.37 -1.76
CA HIS A 134 14.43 -19.94 -2.17
C HIS A 134 13.53 -20.26 -0.96
N VAL A 135 14.10 -20.87 0.10
CA VAL A 135 13.38 -21.13 1.36
C VAL A 135 12.90 -19.83 2.01
N LEU A 136 13.72 -18.77 1.95
CA LEU A 136 13.36 -17.44 2.44
C LEU A 136 12.14 -16.88 1.69
N LEU A 137 12.12 -16.97 0.36
CA LEU A 137 10.98 -16.54 -0.46
C LEU A 137 9.71 -17.35 -0.18
N GLN A 138 9.85 -18.66 0.04
CA GLN A 138 8.73 -19.52 0.43
C GLN A 138 8.17 -19.10 1.80
N ARG A 139 9.03 -18.88 2.79
CA ARG A 139 8.61 -18.41 4.12
C ARG A 139 7.86 -17.08 4.04
N ARG A 140 8.39 -16.12 3.27
CA ARG A 140 7.71 -14.85 3.01
C ARG A 140 6.33 -15.08 2.39
N ASN A 141 6.22 -15.91 1.35
CA ASN A 141 4.93 -16.20 0.70
C ASN A 141 3.91 -16.76 1.69
N LEU A 142 4.30 -17.72 2.52
CA LEU A 142 3.41 -18.30 3.53
C LEU A 142 2.89 -17.23 4.51
N LEU A 143 3.78 -16.39 5.05
CA LEU A 143 3.38 -15.32 5.98
C LEU A 143 2.52 -14.25 5.30
N ARG A 144 2.85 -13.89 4.06
CA ARG A 144 2.06 -12.94 3.27
C ARG A 144 0.66 -13.49 3.01
N ASP A 145 0.56 -14.73 2.57
CA ASP A 145 -0.72 -15.35 2.22
C ASP A 145 -1.59 -15.50 3.49
N HIS A 146 -0.99 -15.82 4.64
CA HIS A 146 -1.68 -15.82 5.95
C HIS A 146 -2.26 -14.43 6.31
N VAL A 147 -1.52 -13.35 6.07
CA VAL A 147 -1.98 -11.97 6.33
C VAL A 147 -2.99 -11.48 5.29
N ILE A 148 -2.95 -11.99 4.06
CA ILE A 148 -3.93 -11.65 3.01
C ILE A 148 -5.27 -12.36 3.26
N GLN A 149 -5.27 -13.53 3.91
CA GLN A 149 -6.45 -14.34 4.20
C GLN A 149 -7.37 -13.74 5.30
N VAL A 150 -7.51 -12.41 5.35
CA VAL A 150 -8.26 -11.71 6.40
C VAL A 150 -9.78 -11.81 6.23
N ASP A 151 -10.28 -12.37 5.13
CA ASP A 151 -11.71 -12.54 4.87
C ASP A 151 -12.11 -14.01 4.65
N ASP A 152 -12.11 -14.82 5.71
CA ASP A 152 -13.01 -15.99 5.79
C ASP A 152 -14.02 -15.73 6.92
N PHE A 153 -14.96 -14.82 6.66
CA PHE A 153 -16.08 -14.55 7.56
C PHE A 153 -17.12 -15.67 7.48
N GLU A 154 -16.77 -16.88 7.90
CA GLU A 154 -17.76 -17.94 8.12
C GLU A 154 -18.50 -17.66 9.45
N SER A 155 -19.80 -17.39 9.35
CA SER A 155 -20.85 -17.55 10.39
C SER A 155 -21.33 -16.38 11.27
N LEU A 156 -20.83 -15.15 11.18
CA LEU A 156 -21.46 -14.04 11.93
C LEU A 156 -22.87 -13.65 11.44
N TYR A 157 -23.33 -14.18 10.30
CA TYR A 157 -24.68 -13.99 9.77
C TYR A 157 -25.62 -15.20 9.91
N SER A 158 -25.14 -16.37 10.35
CA SER A 158 -25.98 -17.59 10.40
C SER A 158 -26.56 -17.91 11.78
N ALA A 159 -26.31 -17.09 12.80
CA ALA A 159 -26.81 -17.30 14.17
C ALA A 159 -27.57 -16.08 14.71
N SER A 160 -28.64 -15.66 14.02
CA SER A 160 -29.74 -14.96 14.68
C SER A 160 -31.06 -15.66 14.37
N PRO A 161 -31.40 -16.76 15.07
CA PRO A 161 -32.81 -17.00 15.35
C PRO A 161 -33.26 -15.91 16.33
N HIS A 162 -34.50 -15.44 16.22
CA HIS A 162 -35.16 -14.42 17.05
C HIS A 162 -35.12 -12.98 16.52
N CYS A 163 -36.00 -12.72 15.54
CA CYS A 163 -37.16 -11.83 15.76
C CYS A 163 -38.34 -12.37 14.93
#